data_AF-A0AAN8XAJ3-F1
#
_entry.id   AF-A0AAN8XAJ3-F1
#
_cell.length_a   1.000
_cell.length_b   1.000
_cell.length_c   1.000
_cell.angle_alpha   90.00
_cell.angle_beta   90.00
_cell.angle_gamma   90.00
#
_symmetry.space_group_name_H-M   'P 1'
#
loop_
_entity.id
_entity.type
_entity.pdbx_description
1 polymer ?
#
loop_
_entity_poly.entity_id
_entity_poly.type
_entity_poly.pdbx_seq_one_letter_code
_entity_poly.pdbx_strand_id
1 'polypeptide(L)'
;MSVGNYHYKYAYGCNLLDFTKGMRRDRNASMTWHNSSVTFHFEFSTSRVAVQCKWQQRIIFFVFTGFVKASTNKISVAVTINLTNEFITYPTLEDFEVTYMDEIETAFNGLGLFNFLVRKILDWRANLAKEALRESLTVGVANALRNELKRIWVPYPG
;
A
#
# COMPACT_ATOMS: atom_id res chain seq x y z
N MET A 1 -0.16 -8.01 -11.17
CA MET A 1 0.30 -6.67 -11.58
C MET A 1 1.17 -6.10 -10.47
N SER A 2 2.40 -5.68 -10.77
CA SER A 2 3.35 -5.12 -9.80
C SER A 2 3.10 -3.61 -9.66
N VAL A 3 2.77 -3.15 -8.45
CA VAL A 3 2.47 -1.74 -8.16
C VAL A 3 3.75 -1.06 -7.66
N GLY A 4 4.53 -0.48 -8.57
CA GLY A 4 5.63 0.47 -8.28
C GLY A 4 6.97 -0.10 -7.80
N ASN A 5 8.07 0.55 -8.17
CA ASN A 5 9.42 0.32 -7.62
C ASN A 5 9.75 1.46 -6.66
N TYR A 6 9.89 1.16 -5.37
CA TYR A 6 10.26 2.13 -4.34
C TYR A 6 11.70 1.91 -3.87
N HIS A 7 12.46 3.00 -3.76
CA HIS A 7 13.84 2.99 -3.28
C HIS A 7 13.88 3.40 -1.81
N TYR A 8 14.07 2.44 -0.92
CA TYR A 8 14.38 2.69 0.48
C TYR A 8 15.90 2.60 0.67
N LYS A 9 16.45 3.40 1.59
CA LYS A 9 17.91 3.57 1.81
C LYS A 9 18.69 2.24 2.00
N TYR A 10 18.00 1.14 2.26
CA TYR A 10 18.57 -0.21 2.42
C TYR A 10 17.65 -1.35 1.93
N ALA A 11 16.55 -1.03 1.24
CA ALA A 11 15.64 -2.00 0.66
C ALA A 11 15.24 -1.53 -0.74
N TYR A 12 15.41 -2.38 -1.74
CA TYR A 12 15.18 -2.04 -3.13
C TYR A 12 14.32 -3.11 -3.81
N GLY A 13 13.67 -2.73 -4.90
CA GLY A 13 12.78 -3.64 -5.64
C GLY A 13 11.65 -4.20 -4.78
N CYS A 14 11.04 -3.34 -3.96
CA CYS A 14 9.86 -3.69 -3.18
C CYS A 14 8.68 -3.93 -4.09
N ASN A 15 8.05 -5.10 -3.99
CA ASN A 15 6.86 -5.47 -4.73
C ASN A 15 5.69 -5.65 -3.78
N LEU A 16 4.59 -4.94 -4.02
CA LEU A 16 3.31 -5.19 -3.39
C LEU A 16 2.69 -6.45 -3.99
N LEU A 17 2.36 -7.41 -3.12
CA LEU A 17 1.84 -8.73 -3.44
C LEU A 17 0.46 -8.88 -2.81
N ASP A 18 -0.40 -9.61 -3.52
CA ASP A 18 -1.71 -10.07 -3.05
C ASP A 18 -2.71 -8.98 -2.63
N PHE A 19 -2.40 -7.69 -2.82
CA PHE A 19 -3.28 -6.58 -2.43
C PHE A 19 -4.71 -6.67 -2.98
N THR A 20 -4.86 -7.15 -4.22
CA THR A 20 -6.17 -7.30 -4.87
C THR A 20 -6.89 -8.59 -4.51
N LYS A 21 -6.23 -9.56 -3.86
CA LYS A 21 -6.84 -10.84 -3.53
C LYS A 21 -7.73 -10.69 -2.31
N GLY A 22 -9.03 -10.96 -2.49
CA GLY A 22 -10.00 -10.82 -1.40
C GLY A 22 -10.27 -9.36 -1.03
N MET A 23 -9.96 -8.42 -1.92
CA MET A 23 -10.43 -7.04 -1.78
C MET A 23 -11.95 -7.02 -1.89
N ARG A 24 -12.62 -6.49 -0.88
CA ARG A 24 -14.07 -6.37 -0.78
C ARG A 24 -14.43 -5.01 -0.23
N ARG A 25 -15.58 -4.51 -0.65
CA ARG A 25 -16.18 -3.32 -0.05
C ARG A 25 -16.81 -3.75 1.28
N ASP A 26 -16.42 -3.11 2.38
CA ASP A 26 -16.87 -3.50 3.72
C ASP A 26 -18.26 -2.97 4.05
N ARG A 27 -18.62 -1.83 3.46
CA ARG A 27 -19.89 -1.12 3.71
C ARG A 27 -20.49 -0.58 2.43
N ASN A 28 -21.74 -0.12 2.51
CA ASN A 28 -22.31 0.67 1.44
C ASN A 28 -21.53 1.97 1.30
N ALA A 29 -21.35 2.41 0.05
CA ALA A 29 -20.78 3.72 -0.21
C ALA A 29 -21.72 4.79 0.33
N SER A 30 -21.20 5.76 1.08
CA SER A 30 -21.94 6.98 1.39
C SER A 30 -21.67 8.01 0.32
N MET A 31 -22.72 8.73 -0.08
CA MET A 31 -22.66 9.79 -1.07
C MET A 31 -23.17 11.07 -0.43
N THR A 32 -22.37 12.12 -0.49
CA THR A 32 -22.74 13.44 0.03
C THR A 32 -22.72 14.42 -1.12
N TRP A 33 -23.81 15.16 -1.28
CA TRP A 33 -23.91 16.24 -2.25
C TRP A 33 -23.64 17.56 -1.53
N HIS A 34 -22.68 18.33 -2.04
CA HIS A 34 -22.41 19.65 -1.52
C HIS A 34 -22.19 20.64 -2.67
N ASN A 35 -23.05 21.65 -2.76
CA ASN A 35 -23.05 22.62 -3.85
C ASN A 35 -23.05 21.92 -5.22
N SER A 36 -21.99 22.15 -6.00
CA SER A 36 -21.74 21.58 -7.32
C SER A 36 -20.80 20.38 -7.26
N SER A 37 -20.69 19.67 -6.14
CA SER A 37 -19.82 18.49 -6.05
C SER A 37 -20.49 17.31 -5.36
N VAL A 38 -20.13 16.10 -5.81
CA VAL A 38 -20.56 14.85 -5.23
C VAL A 38 -19.34 14.14 -4.66
N THR A 39 -19.34 13.95 -3.34
CA THR A 39 -18.30 13.22 -2.63
C THR A 39 -18.79 11.81 -2.36
N PHE A 40 -18.05 10.82 -2.83
CA PHE A 40 -18.25 9.42 -2.53
C PHE A 40 -17.23 8.95 -1.52
N HIS A 41 -17.70 8.28 -0.47
CA HIS A 41 -16.85 7.69 0.54
C HIS A 41 -17.05 6.18 0.57
N PHE A 42 -15.94 5.44 0.47
CA PHE A 42 -15.92 3.99 0.41
C PHE A 42 -14.95 3.43 1.44
N GLU A 43 -15.36 2.37 2.11
CA GLU A 43 -14.47 1.54 2.92
C GLU A 43 -14.24 0.21 2.22
N PHE A 44 -12.98 -0.14 2.00
CA PHE A 44 -12.57 -1.43 1.45
C PHE A 44 -11.71 -2.16 2.48
N SER A 45 -11.90 -3.48 2.59
CA SER A 45 -10.89 -4.33 3.20
C SER A 45 -10.30 -5.30 2.19
N THR A 46 -9.06 -5.68 2.44
CA THR A 46 -8.42 -6.76 1.69
C THR A 46 -7.82 -7.76 2.67
N SER A 47 -7.99 -9.04 2.33
CA SER A 47 -7.41 -10.15 3.08
C SER A 47 -6.01 -10.43 2.58
N ARG A 48 -5.04 -10.36 3.49
CA ARG A 48 -3.64 -10.72 3.26
C ARG A 48 -2.95 -9.86 2.20
N VAL A 49 -2.27 -8.83 2.68
CA VAL A 49 -1.38 -8.01 1.87
C VAL A 49 0.05 -8.30 2.26
N ALA A 50 0.94 -8.41 1.28
CA ALA A 50 2.35 -8.54 1.55
C ALA A 50 3.17 -7.57 0.71
N VAL A 51 4.27 -7.08 1.26
CA VAL A 51 5.35 -6.44 0.50
C VAL A 51 6.59 -7.29 0.64
N GLN A 52 7.20 -7.62 -0.49
CA GLN A 52 8.49 -8.28 -0.52
C GLN A 52 9.54 -7.31 -1.07
N CYS A 53 10.56 -7.04 -0.26
CA CYS A 53 11.69 -6.20 -0.66
C CYS A 53 12.98 -7.03 -0.67
N LYS A 54 13.88 -6.71 -1.60
CA LYS A 54 15.27 -7.18 -1.55
C LYS A 54 16.05 -6.31 -0.58
N TRP A 55 16.96 -6.93 0.15
CA TRP A 55 17.88 -6.20 1.02
C TRP A 55 19.32 -6.65 0.76
N GLN A 56 20.25 -5.73 1.00
CA GLN A 56 21.68 -5.98 0.91
C GLN A 56 22.38 -5.22 2.03
N GLN A 57 23.26 -5.90 2.77
CA GLN A 57 24.06 -5.28 3.81
C GLN A 57 25.46 -5.85 3.80
N ARG A 58 26.46 -4.96 3.83
CA ARG A 58 27.83 -5.34 4.10
C ARG A 58 28.07 -5.31 5.61
N ILE A 59 28.57 -6.41 6.16
CA ILE A 59 29.03 -6.51 7.54
C ILE A 59 30.49 -6.97 7.48
N ILE A 60 31.40 -6.08 7.88
CA ILE A 60 32.85 -6.30 7.79
C ILE A 60 33.25 -6.62 6.33
N PHE A 61 33.63 -7.88 6.04
CA PHE A 61 34.05 -8.36 4.72
C PHE A 61 32.95 -9.12 3.96
N PHE A 62 31.86 -9.50 4.62
CA PHE A 62 30.79 -10.28 4.00
C PHE A 62 29.65 -9.38 3.53
N VAL A 63 29.17 -9.64 2.31
CA VAL A 63 27.97 -9.02 1.76
C VAL A 63 26.82 -10.00 1.91
N PHE A 64 25.85 -9.63 2.73
CA PHE A 64 24.63 -10.39 2.92
C PHE A 64 23.55 -9.84 1.98
N THR A 65 22.86 -10.73 1.30
CA THR A 65 21.74 -10.42 0.43
C THR A 65 20.59 -11.35 0.74
N GLY A 66 19.37 -10.85 0.56
CA GLY A 66 18.20 -11.67 0.82
C GLY A 66 16.90 -10.93 0.54
N PHE A 67 15.83 -11.51 1.07
CA PHE A 67 14.50 -10.97 0.96
C PHE A 67 13.90 -10.74 2.34
N VAL A 68 13.21 -9.63 2.50
CA VAL A 68 12.32 -9.38 3.62
C VAL A 68 10.90 -9.36 3.08
N LYS A 69 10.01 -10.13 3.68
CA LYS A 69 8.59 -10.12 3.40
C LYS A 69 7.87 -9.58 4.64
N ALA A 70 7.18 -8.46 4.49
CA ALA A 70 6.24 -7.96 5.48
C ALA A 70 4.83 -8.30 5.01
N SER A 71 4.00 -8.89 5.87
CA SER A 71 2.61 -9.20 5.54
C SER A 71 1.67 -8.90 6.69
N THR A 72 0.46 -8.51 6.35
CA THR A 72 -0.63 -8.27 7.29
C THR A 72 -1.88 -8.98 6.78
N ASN A 73 -2.68 -9.54 7.69
CA ASN A 73 -3.81 -10.39 7.35
C ASN A 73 -5.05 -9.58 6.96
N LYS A 74 -5.17 -8.35 7.44
CA LYS A 74 -6.28 -7.46 7.13
C LYS A 74 -5.82 -6.02 7.05
N ILE A 75 -6.25 -5.35 5.99
CA ILE A 75 -6.14 -3.90 5.84
C ILE A 75 -7.52 -3.37 5.55
N SER A 76 -7.89 -2.26 6.17
CA SER A 76 -9.07 -1.47 5.81
C SER A 76 -8.61 -0.09 5.36
N VAL A 77 -9.18 0.39 4.26
CA VAL A 77 -8.86 1.69 3.67
C VAL A 77 -10.15 2.46 3.45
N ALA A 78 -10.13 3.73 3.82
CA ALA A 78 -11.15 4.71 3.46
C ALA A 78 -10.68 5.49 2.24
N VAL A 79 -11.58 5.63 1.27
CA VAL A 79 -11.33 6.33 0.01
C VAL A 79 -12.41 7.36 -0.19
N THR A 80 -12.00 8.62 -0.35
CA THR A 80 -12.90 9.74 -0.62
C THR A 80 -12.64 10.25 -2.03
N ILE A 81 -13.65 10.18 -2.88
CA ILE A 81 -13.59 10.59 -4.28
C ILE A 81 -14.55 11.75 -4.47
N ASN A 82 -14.05 12.86 -5.02
CA ASN A 82 -14.84 14.02 -5.33
C ASN A 82 -15.07 14.14 -6.86
N LEU A 83 -16.30 14.43 -7.23
CA LEU A 83 -16.74 14.73 -8.59
C LEU A 83 -17.34 16.14 -8.62
N THR A 84 -16.68 17.07 -9.29
CA THR A 84 -17.13 18.46 -9.44
C THR A 84 -18.02 18.60 -10.69
N ASN A 85 -19.24 19.12 -10.58
CA ASN A 85 -20.15 19.40 -11.69
C ASN A 85 -19.59 20.46 -12.65
N GLU A 86 -18.70 20.03 -13.55
CA GLU A 86 -18.26 20.75 -14.74
C GLU A 86 -18.64 19.92 -15.97
N PHE A 87 -18.87 20.57 -17.12
CA PHE A 87 -19.33 19.94 -18.38
C PHE A 87 -18.56 18.67 -18.79
N ILE A 88 -17.31 18.54 -18.33
CA ILE A 88 -16.52 17.31 -18.37
C ILE A 88 -15.91 17.12 -16.98
N THR A 89 -16.41 16.15 -16.21
CA THR A 89 -15.91 15.88 -14.87
C THR A 89 -15.04 14.63 -14.86
N TYR A 90 -13.83 14.75 -14.33
CA TYR A 90 -13.03 13.58 -13.95
C TYR A 90 -13.17 13.38 -12.44
N PRO A 91 -13.41 12.15 -11.98
CA PRO A 91 -13.34 11.85 -10.56
C PRO A 91 -11.94 12.17 -10.04
N THR A 92 -11.87 12.86 -8.91
CA THR A 92 -10.62 13.20 -8.23
C THR A 92 -10.54 12.46 -6.90
N LEU A 93 -9.39 11.87 -6.61
CA LEU A 93 -9.13 11.29 -5.29
C LEU A 93 -8.83 12.43 -4.32
N GLU A 94 -9.77 12.71 -3.42
CA GLU A 94 -9.64 13.74 -2.39
C GLU A 94 -8.81 13.21 -1.22
N ASP A 95 -9.16 12.02 -0.73
CA ASP A 95 -8.49 11.41 0.41
C ASP A 95 -8.35 9.88 0.26
N PHE A 96 -7.26 9.36 0.81
CA PHE A 96 -6.97 7.93 0.90
C PHE A 96 -6.27 7.66 2.23
N GLU A 97 -7.00 7.00 3.13
CA GLU A 97 -6.51 6.71 4.47
C GLU A 97 -6.54 5.21 4.73
N VAL A 98 -5.48 4.69 5.35
CA VAL A 98 -5.48 3.34 5.89
C VAL A 98 -6.08 3.40 7.30
N THR A 99 -7.36 3.08 7.42
CA THR A 99 -8.10 3.18 8.70
C THR A 99 -7.78 2.04 9.66
N TYR A 100 -7.38 0.89 9.15
CA TYR A 100 -7.01 -0.25 9.98
C TYR A 100 -5.95 -1.12 9.30
N MET A 101 -5.02 -1.63 10.10
CA MET A 101 -4.03 -2.61 9.66
C MET A 101 -3.76 -3.58 10.80
N ASP A 102 -3.94 -4.87 10.53
CA ASP A 102 -3.58 -5.95 11.45
C ASP A 102 -2.07 -5.92 11.75
N GLU A 103 -1.67 -6.69 12.77
CA GLU A 103 -0.27 -6.94 13.07
C GLU A 103 0.50 -7.34 11.79
N ILE A 104 1.65 -6.70 11.61
CA ILE A 104 2.52 -6.97 10.47
C ILE A 104 3.55 -8.01 10.89
N GLU A 105 3.44 -9.18 10.27
CA GLU A 105 4.40 -10.26 10.36
C GLU A 105 5.56 -9.99 9.41
N THR A 106 6.79 -10.22 9.87
CA THR A 106 7.99 -10.07 9.04
C THR A 106 8.76 -11.38 8.96
N ALA A 107 9.05 -11.82 7.74
CA ALA A 107 9.87 -12.99 7.47
C ALA A 107 11.14 -12.57 6.73
N PHE A 108 12.27 -13.07 7.20
CA PHE A 108 13.58 -12.79 6.59
C PHE A 108 14.20 -14.07 6.05
N ASN A 109 14.67 -13.98 4.81
CA ASN A 109 15.45 -15.03 4.16
C ASN A 109 16.85 -14.52 3.82
N GLY A 110 17.83 -15.44 3.79
CA GLY A 110 19.21 -15.14 3.36
C GLY A 110 20.20 -14.85 4.49
N LEU A 111 19.90 -15.20 5.74
CA LEU A 111 20.72 -14.84 6.91
C LEU A 111 21.71 -15.92 7.38
N GLY A 112 21.67 -17.12 6.78
CA GLY A 112 22.56 -18.23 7.15
C GLY A 112 22.45 -18.64 8.63
N LEU A 113 23.45 -19.38 9.13
CA LEU A 113 23.50 -19.87 10.53
C LEU A 113 23.72 -18.76 11.60
N PHE A 114 23.93 -17.50 11.20
CA PHE A 114 24.30 -16.40 12.10
C PHE A 114 23.10 -15.73 12.81
N ASN A 115 22.09 -16.51 13.19
CA ASN A 115 20.80 -16.04 13.72
C ASN A 115 20.91 -15.12 14.95
N PHE A 116 21.94 -15.28 15.79
CA PHE A 116 22.10 -14.55 17.04
C PHE A 116 22.50 -13.07 16.87
N LEU A 117 23.60 -12.77 16.14
CA LEU A 117 24.06 -11.39 15.91
C LEU A 117 23.10 -10.60 15.01
N VAL A 118 22.39 -11.33 14.17
CA VAL A 118 21.47 -10.80 13.18
C VAL A 118 20.17 -10.30 13.82
N ARG A 119 19.77 -10.79 15.00
CA ARG A 119 18.46 -10.47 15.62
C ARG A 119 18.21 -8.96 15.80
N LYS A 120 19.19 -8.19 16.27
CA LYS A 120 19.07 -6.72 16.38
C LYS A 120 18.93 -6.02 15.02
N ILE A 121 19.62 -6.55 14.01
CA ILE A 121 19.49 -6.06 12.63
C ILE A 121 18.11 -6.40 12.08
N LEU A 122 17.56 -7.57 12.43
CA LEU A 122 16.22 -7.99 12.01
C LEU A 122 15.12 -7.13 12.60
N ASP A 123 15.19 -6.80 13.89
CA ASP A 123 14.17 -5.96 14.53
C ASP A 123 14.13 -4.57 13.88
N TRP A 124 15.30 -3.96 13.65
CA TRP A 124 15.39 -2.68 12.95
C TRP A 124 14.87 -2.77 11.50
N ARG A 125 15.20 -3.85 10.78
CA ARG A 125 14.72 -4.10 9.43
C ARG A 125 13.24 -4.42 9.36
N ALA A 126 12.68 -5.03 10.41
CA ALA A 126 11.27 -5.35 10.50
C ALA A 126 10.46 -4.06 10.57
N ASN A 127 10.90 -3.10 11.39
CA ASN A 127 10.28 -1.77 11.46
C ASN A 127 10.35 -1.05 10.11
N LEU A 128 11.51 -1.09 9.43
CA LEU A 128 11.63 -0.53 8.08
C LEU A 128 10.70 -1.21 7.07
N ALA A 129 10.52 -2.52 7.13
CA ALA A 129 9.62 -3.23 6.24
C ALA A 129 8.14 -2.92 6.53
N LYS A 130 7.79 -2.69 7.81
CA LYS A 130 6.46 -2.22 8.24
C LYS A 130 6.17 -0.82 7.70
N GLU A 131 7.13 0.08 7.82
CA GLU A 131 7.05 1.44 7.25
C GLU A 131 6.92 1.39 5.73
N ALA A 132 7.75 0.59 5.05
CA ALA A 132 7.68 0.41 3.60
C ALA A 132 6.32 -0.15 3.14
N LEU A 133 5.75 -1.10 3.89
CA LEU A 133 4.41 -1.62 3.62
C LEU A 133 3.35 -0.52 3.73
N ARG A 134 3.37 0.26 4.83
CA ARG A 134 2.44 1.38 5.03
C ARG A 134 2.57 2.42 3.93
N GLU A 135 3.78 2.84 3.60
CA GLU A 135 4.01 3.85 2.55
C GLU A 135 3.64 3.33 1.16
N SER A 136 4.00 2.08 0.83
CA SER A 136 3.61 1.47 -0.45
C SER A 136 2.09 1.38 -0.60
N LEU A 137 1.38 1.15 0.51
CA LEU A 137 -0.07 1.17 0.53
C LEU A 137 -0.61 2.59 0.36
N THR A 138 -0.22 3.52 1.22
CA THR A 138 -0.74 4.89 1.19
C THR A 138 -0.39 5.61 -0.10
N VAL A 139 0.88 5.61 -0.49
CA VAL A 139 1.35 6.35 -1.67
C VAL A 139 1.12 5.54 -2.94
N GLY A 140 1.43 4.25 -2.94
CA GLY A 140 1.34 3.42 -4.13
C GLY A 140 -0.08 3.14 -4.57
N VAL A 141 -0.96 2.76 -3.64
CA VAL A 141 -2.38 2.52 -3.96
C VAL A 141 -3.07 3.84 -4.29
N ALA A 142 -2.83 4.93 -3.55
CA ALA A 142 -3.42 6.23 -3.89
C ALA A 142 -2.99 6.72 -5.27
N ASN A 143 -1.72 6.56 -5.66
CA ASN A 143 -1.26 6.94 -6.99
C ASN A 143 -1.84 6.05 -8.09
N ALA A 144 -1.96 4.74 -7.84
CA ALA A 144 -2.63 3.83 -8.76
C ALA A 144 -4.11 4.23 -8.95
N LEU A 145 -4.83 4.51 -7.85
CA LEU A 145 -6.21 4.97 -7.87
C LEU A 145 -6.36 6.30 -8.61
N ARG A 146 -5.49 7.30 -8.33
CA ARG A 146 -5.49 8.58 -9.07
C ARG A 146 -5.31 8.38 -10.56
N ASN A 147 -4.44 7.47 -10.97
CA ASN A 147 -4.21 7.19 -12.38
C ASN A 147 -5.38 6.48 -13.05
N GLU A 148 -6.06 5.58 -12.34
CA GLU A 148 -7.27 4.92 -12.85
C GLU A 148 -8.47 5.89 -12.88
N LEU A 149 -8.66 6.75 -11.88
CA LEU A 149 -9.76 7.73 -11.85
C LEU A 149 -9.67 8.74 -13.00
N LYS A 150 -8.46 9.13 -13.40
CA LYS A 150 -8.23 9.97 -14.60
C LYS A 150 -8.69 9.33 -15.91
N ARG A 151 -8.84 8.00 -15.95
CA ARG A 151 -9.29 7.26 -17.13
C ARG A 151 -10.81 7.04 -17.15
N ILE A 152 -11.47 7.23 -16.01
CA ILE A 152 -12.91 7.08 -15.89
C ILE A 152 -13.56 8.39 -16.29
N TRP A 153 -14.34 8.34 -17.36
CA TRP A 153 -15.18 9.44 -17.80
C TRP A 153 -16.60 9.21 -17.30
N VAL A 154 -17.17 10.21 -16.63
CA VAL A 154 -18.56 10.18 -16.17
C VAL A 154 -19.33 11.24 -16.95
N PRO A 155 -20.30 10.86 -17.81
CA PRO A 155 -21.17 11.85 -18.44
C PRO A 155 -22.01 12.56 -17.39
N TYR A 156 -22.11 13.88 -17.50
CA TYR A 156 -23.00 14.70 -16.67
C TYR A 156 -24.46 14.28 -16.91
N PRO A 157 -25.18 13.74 -15.92
CA PRO A 157 -26.63 13.60 -16.01
C PRO A 157 -27.21 14.99 -15.70
N GLY A 158 -27.57 15.73 -16.76
CA GLY A 158 -28.25 17.01 -16.64
C GLY A 158 -29.57 16.93 -15.88
#